data_AF-A0A1A8XCM0-F1
#
_entry.id   AF-A0A1A8XCM0-F1
#
_cell.length_a   1.000
_cell.length_b   1.000
_cell.length_c   1.000
_cell.angle_alpha   90.00
_cell.angle_beta   90.00
_cell.angle_gamma   90.00
#
_symmetry.space_group_name_H-M   'P 1'
#
loop_
_entity.id
_entity.type
_entity.pdbx_description
1 polymer ?
#
loop_
_entity_poly.entity_id
_entity_poly.type
_entity_poly.pdbx_seq_one_letter_code
_entity_poly.pdbx_strand_id
1 'polypeptide(L)'
;MEDEDADDYIEGEDYYNSIYLFIINFFQYPYISLFSEYLANFNEETSGSSTDDTYSQYCYDFHRNKFGSNQNFLSSCNKVAKYLKHLNKTEFTTDRFKRCKHLNYLLNSNKEYNTIPNYNTSTLINAYEELTNKIKHPCYYHIKKINENTLRKLKEINNMYEYFNKVKNSSTSCSNDCCSHASSCTKIYDSYITNCSVDSTDHLCNELVNFKSEYDNLMQSIECQGVSRILTPPKEHYSSITILIPLIIILVISISSFIFYKFTPLGSWLNLQISNKKKIWNYLQIESPLLYSSNSGKLPSHINTFNIEYQSNRNQ
;
A
#
# COMPACT_ATOMS: atom_id res chain seq x y z
N MET A 1 5.83 -24.03 -41.93
CA MET A 1 7.13 -23.47 -41.54
C MET A 1 6.84 -22.00 -41.32
N GLU A 2 6.25 -21.76 -40.15
CA GLU A 2 6.82 -21.00 -39.02
C GLU A 2 6.29 -19.56 -39.15
N ASP A 3 5.17 -19.23 -38.49
CA ASP A 3 5.07 -18.75 -37.09
C ASP A 3 5.93 -17.50 -36.85
N GLU A 4 5.28 -16.37 -36.51
CA GLU A 4 5.75 -15.40 -35.50
C GLU A 4 4.70 -14.28 -35.31
N ASP A 5 3.89 -14.50 -34.27
CA ASP A 5 3.53 -13.58 -33.18
C ASP A 5 2.77 -12.28 -33.49
N ALA A 6 1.44 -12.40 -33.42
CA ALA A 6 0.57 -11.30 -33.04
C ALA A 6 0.61 -11.15 -31.51
N ASP A 7 1.30 -10.12 -31.02
CA ASP A 7 1.25 -9.73 -29.61
C ASP A 7 -0.18 -9.35 -29.22
N ASP A 8 -0.76 -10.19 -28.37
CA ASP A 8 -2.05 -10.01 -27.71
C ASP A 8 -1.94 -8.81 -26.75
N TYR A 9 -2.63 -7.72 -27.08
CA TYR A 9 -2.68 -6.51 -26.27
C TYR A 9 -3.51 -6.79 -25.01
N ILE A 10 -2.84 -6.97 -23.86
CA ILE A 10 -3.49 -7.30 -22.58
C ILE A 10 -4.14 -6.03 -21.98
N GLU A 11 -5.43 -5.84 -22.29
CA GLU A 11 -6.31 -4.78 -21.73
C GLU A 11 -6.40 -4.79 -20.17
N GLY A 12 -5.92 -5.86 -19.52
CA GLY A 12 -5.92 -6.03 -18.07
C GLY A 12 -4.79 -5.35 -17.29
N GLU A 13 -3.63 -5.05 -17.90
CA GLU A 13 -2.51 -4.39 -17.20
C GLU A 13 -2.82 -2.92 -16.88
N ASP A 14 -3.48 -2.22 -17.81
CA ASP A 14 -3.88 -0.82 -17.63
C ASP A 14 -4.94 -0.65 -16.53
N TYR A 15 -5.86 -1.62 -16.40
CA TYR A 15 -6.88 -1.60 -15.36
C TYR A 15 -6.28 -1.87 -13.96
N TYR A 16 -5.36 -2.84 -13.85
CA TYR A 16 -4.70 -3.13 -12.58
C TYR A 16 -3.75 -1.99 -12.17
N ASN A 17 -3.02 -1.39 -13.11
CA ASN A 17 -2.22 -0.18 -12.85
C ASN A 17 -3.10 1.01 -12.50
N SER A 18 -4.25 1.19 -13.15
CA SER A 18 -5.23 2.23 -12.83
C SER A 18 -5.77 2.07 -11.40
N ILE A 19 -6.16 0.86 -11.00
CA ILE A 19 -6.62 0.57 -9.64
C ILE A 19 -5.48 0.71 -8.63
N TYR A 20 -4.28 0.22 -8.93
CA TYR A 20 -3.10 0.33 -8.08
C TYR A 20 -2.68 1.80 -7.88
N LEU A 21 -2.67 2.60 -8.95
CA LEU A 21 -2.44 4.04 -8.91
C LEU A 21 -3.59 4.76 -8.19
N PHE A 22 -4.83 4.33 -8.37
CA PHE A 22 -5.99 4.89 -7.66
C PHE A 22 -5.90 4.62 -6.16
N ILE A 23 -5.53 3.40 -5.76
CA ILE A 23 -5.26 2.99 -4.37
C ILE A 23 -4.09 3.81 -3.80
N ILE A 24 -2.95 3.91 -4.49
CA ILE A 24 -1.81 4.74 -4.05
C ILE A 24 -2.20 6.22 -3.89
N ASN A 25 -3.06 6.74 -4.76
CA ASN A 25 -3.52 8.13 -4.72
C ASN A 25 -4.64 8.38 -3.68
N PHE A 26 -5.42 7.36 -3.32
CA PHE A 26 -6.50 7.51 -2.33
C PHE A 26 -5.96 7.55 -0.88
N PHE A 27 -4.77 6.99 -0.64
CA PHE A 27 -4.20 6.71 0.68
C PHE A 27 -3.02 7.64 1.10
N GLN A 28 -3.01 8.90 0.65
CA GLN A 28 -1.74 9.49 0.19
C GLN A 28 -0.84 10.24 1.20
N TYR A 29 -1.19 10.44 2.48
CA TYR A 29 -0.43 11.34 3.37
C TYR A 29 -0.27 10.91 4.84
N PRO A 30 0.47 9.83 5.15
CA PRO A 30 0.64 9.31 6.50
C PRO A 30 1.59 10.12 7.42
N TYR A 31 1.92 11.37 7.13
CA TYR A 31 2.97 12.12 7.85
C TYR A 31 2.66 13.62 7.95
N ILE A 32 1.40 13.98 8.17
CA ILE A 32 0.99 15.40 8.21
C ILE A 32 1.59 16.10 9.43
N SER A 33 1.79 15.36 10.52
CA SER A 33 2.53 15.82 11.71
C SER A 33 3.89 16.44 11.38
N LEU A 34 4.57 15.98 10.33
CA LEU A 34 5.90 16.45 9.91
C LEU A 34 5.85 17.62 8.91
N PHE A 35 4.68 18.04 8.42
CA PHE A 35 4.57 19.06 7.38
C PHE A 35 5.17 20.40 7.79
N SER A 36 4.99 20.82 9.06
CA SER A 36 5.57 22.06 9.55
C SER A 36 7.10 22.05 9.50
N GLU A 37 7.72 20.91 9.82
CA GLU A 37 9.18 20.74 9.74
C GLU A 37 9.65 20.75 8.28
N TYR A 38 8.98 19.98 7.42
CA TYR A 38 9.32 19.93 6.00
C TYR A 38 9.12 21.26 5.29
N LEU A 39 8.13 22.06 5.69
CA LEU A 39 7.92 23.42 5.19
C LEU A 39 9.04 24.36 5.64
N ALA A 40 9.49 24.27 6.90
CA ALA A 40 10.62 25.04 7.39
C ALA A 40 11.89 24.72 6.60
N ASN A 41 12.21 23.43 6.40
CA ASN A 41 13.37 23.01 5.60
C ASN A 41 13.26 23.46 4.15
N PHE A 42 12.07 23.36 3.55
CA PHE A 42 11.84 23.86 2.19
C PHE A 42 12.15 25.36 2.09
N ASN A 43 11.64 26.16 3.03
CA ASN A 43 11.84 27.61 3.03
C ASN A 43 13.31 27.98 3.26
N GLU A 44 13.99 27.31 4.19
CA GLU A 44 15.42 27.50 4.46
C GLU A 44 16.25 27.26 3.19
N GLU A 45 16.06 26.11 2.56
CA GLU A 45 16.81 25.75 1.35
C GLU A 45 16.49 26.66 0.16
N THR A 46 15.25 27.15 0.05
CA THR A 46 14.82 27.97 -1.09
C THR A 46 15.00 29.49 -0.91
N SER A 47 15.45 29.93 0.26
CA SER A 47 15.62 31.36 0.60
C SER A 47 16.78 32.08 -0.12
N GLY A 48 17.83 31.35 -0.52
CA GLY A 48 19.01 31.90 -1.21
C GLY A 48 18.85 32.05 -2.73
N SER A 49 19.72 32.85 -3.36
CA SER A 49 19.74 33.08 -4.82
C SER A 49 19.84 31.78 -5.63
N SER A 50 19.25 31.81 -6.83
CA SER A 50 19.34 30.72 -7.80
C SER A 50 20.79 30.56 -8.22
N THR A 51 21.39 29.41 -7.92
CA THR A 51 22.69 29.04 -8.50
C THR A 51 22.46 28.62 -9.94
N ASP A 52 23.33 29.05 -10.85
CA ASP A 52 23.31 28.64 -12.24
C ASP A 52 23.74 27.16 -12.33
N ASP A 53 22.78 26.27 -12.13
CA ASP A 53 22.99 24.83 -12.14
C ASP A 53 21.99 24.12 -13.06
N THR A 54 22.25 22.84 -13.31
CA THR A 54 21.45 22.04 -14.24
C THR A 54 19.96 21.98 -13.88
N TYR A 55 19.61 22.02 -12.59
CA TYR A 55 18.23 21.99 -12.13
C TYR A 55 17.52 23.31 -12.48
N SER A 56 18.16 24.45 -12.23
CA SER A 56 17.67 25.77 -12.64
C SER A 56 17.61 25.92 -14.16
N GLN A 57 18.57 25.38 -14.90
CA GLN A 57 18.56 25.42 -16.37
C GLN A 57 17.32 24.70 -16.95
N TYR A 58 16.93 23.56 -16.37
CA TYR A 58 15.68 22.91 -16.79
C TYR A 58 14.46 23.81 -16.58
N CYS A 59 14.40 24.55 -15.47
CA CYS A 59 13.33 25.53 -15.26
C CYS A 59 13.31 26.62 -16.33
N TYR A 60 14.47 27.18 -16.68
CA TYR A 60 14.58 28.18 -17.76
C TYR A 60 14.09 27.63 -19.10
N ASP A 61 14.48 26.41 -19.46
CA ASP A 61 14.06 25.77 -20.72
C ASP A 61 12.53 25.52 -20.73
N PHE A 62 11.99 24.97 -19.62
CA PHE A 62 10.55 24.71 -19.49
C PHE A 62 9.74 26.01 -19.54
N HIS A 63 10.17 27.01 -18.80
CA HIS A 63 9.58 28.35 -18.76
C HIS A 63 9.49 28.97 -20.16
N ARG A 64 10.60 28.95 -20.92
CA ARG A 64 10.64 29.48 -22.29
C ARG A 64 9.69 28.74 -23.22
N ASN A 65 9.67 27.41 -23.15
CA ASN A 65 8.94 26.57 -24.10
C ASN A 65 7.44 26.48 -23.82
N LYS A 66 7.02 26.51 -22.54
CA LYS A 66 5.62 26.26 -22.15
C LYS A 66 4.91 27.46 -21.54
N PHE A 67 5.65 28.44 -21.00
CA PHE A 67 5.07 29.51 -20.19
C PHE A 67 5.33 30.92 -20.73
N GLY A 68 5.80 31.06 -21.96
CA GLY A 68 5.85 32.34 -22.67
C GLY A 68 6.59 33.45 -21.93
N SER A 69 7.65 33.10 -21.21
CA SER A 69 8.42 34.01 -20.36
C SER A 69 7.73 34.49 -19.06
N ASN A 70 6.73 33.79 -18.54
CA ASN A 70 6.08 34.08 -17.25
C ASN A 70 7.05 33.99 -16.06
N GLN A 71 7.49 35.13 -15.53
CA GLN A 71 8.50 35.20 -14.47
C GLN A 71 8.03 34.59 -13.13
N ASN A 72 6.72 34.59 -12.86
CA ASN A 72 6.17 33.97 -11.65
C ASN A 72 6.39 32.46 -11.69
N PHE A 73 6.13 31.81 -12.83
CA PHE A 73 6.41 30.38 -12.98
C PHE A 73 7.90 30.09 -12.86
N LEU A 74 8.77 30.89 -13.50
CA LEU A 74 10.21 30.70 -13.40
C LEU A 74 10.70 30.78 -11.94
N SER A 75 10.24 31.78 -11.19
CA SER A 75 10.55 31.94 -9.77
C SER A 75 10.14 30.72 -8.95
N SER A 76 8.88 30.30 -9.07
CA SER A 76 8.34 29.13 -8.37
C SER A 76 9.05 27.83 -8.78
N CYS A 77 9.32 27.65 -10.08
CA CYS A 77 10.07 26.52 -10.61
C CYS A 77 11.47 26.45 -10.01
N ASN A 78 12.21 27.57 -9.97
CA ASN A 78 13.56 27.58 -9.42
C ASN A 78 13.60 27.17 -7.94
N LYS A 79 12.61 27.55 -7.12
CA LYS A 79 12.49 27.06 -5.74
C LYS A 79 12.29 25.56 -5.68
N VAL A 80 11.37 25.04 -6.49
CA VAL A 80 11.09 23.59 -6.58
C VAL A 80 12.34 22.83 -7.03
N ALA A 81 13.02 23.30 -8.07
CA ALA A 81 14.22 22.68 -8.61
C ALA A 81 15.35 22.65 -7.58
N LYS A 82 15.57 23.74 -6.84
CA LYS A 82 16.55 23.80 -5.74
C LYS A 82 16.24 22.79 -4.64
N TYR A 83 14.96 22.68 -4.24
CA TYR A 83 14.57 21.70 -3.23
C TYR A 83 14.69 20.26 -3.73
N LEU A 84 14.34 19.96 -4.98
CA LEU A 84 14.55 18.64 -5.59
C LEU A 84 16.03 18.25 -5.61
N LYS A 85 16.94 19.20 -5.90
CA LYS A 85 18.38 18.98 -5.81
C LYS A 85 18.80 18.62 -4.38
N HIS A 86 18.30 19.35 -3.39
CA HIS A 86 18.57 19.06 -1.99
C HIS A 86 18.09 17.66 -1.58
N LEU A 87 16.88 17.26 -1.98
CA LEU A 87 16.32 15.93 -1.70
C LEU A 87 17.06 14.78 -2.40
N ASN A 88 17.87 15.06 -3.42
CA ASN A 88 18.64 14.03 -4.13
C ASN A 88 19.88 13.57 -3.34
N LYS A 89 20.25 14.26 -2.26
CA LYS A 89 21.33 13.83 -1.37
C LYS A 89 21.02 12.46 -0.74
N THR A 90 22.06 11.69 -0.45
CA THR A 90 21.96 10.32 0.08
C THR A 90 21.37 10.29 1.49
N GLU A 91 21.55 11.36 2.28
CA GLU A 91 20.99 11.51 3.63
C GLU A 91 19.46 11.41 3.65
N PHE A 92 18.79 11.75 2.56
CA PHE A 92 17.32 11.69 2.48
C PHE A 92 16.79 10.36 1.96
N THR A 93 17.61 9.35 1.68
CA THR A 93 17.14 8.12 1.01
C THR A 93 15.91 7.49 1.66
N THR A 94 15.82 7.50 3.00
CA THR A 94 14.69 6.95 3.77
C THR A 94 13.49 7.90 3.90
N ASP A 95 13.72 9.22 3.85
CA ASP A 95 12.70 10.25 4.11
C ASP A 95 12.22 10.96 2.83
N ARG A 96 12.93 10.74 1.71
CA ARG A 96 12.73 11.43 0.44
C ARG A 96 11.28 11.34 -0.01
N PHE A 97 10.67 10.16 0.01
CA PHE A 97 9.29 9.99 -0.42
C PHE A 97 8.28 10.74 0.46
N LYS A 98 8.53 10.86 1.77
CA LYS A 98 7.69 11.66 2.68
C LYS A 98 7.78 13.14 2.33
N ARG A 99 9.01 13.63 2.09
CA ARG A 99 9.29 15.00 1.65
C ARG A 99 8.74 15.29 0.25
N CYS A 100 8.76 14.32 -0.68
CA CYS A 100 8.15 14.43 -2.00
C CYS A 100 6.62 14.56 -1.92
N LYS A 101 5.98 13.79 -1.03
CA LYS A 101 4.55 13.93 -0.77
C LYS A 101 4.25 15.33 -0.23
N HIS A 102 4.99 15.79 0.78
CA HIS A 102 4.86 17.15 1.29
C HIS A 102 5.06 18.22 0.20
N LEU A 103 6.08 18.07 -0.66
CA LEU A 103 6.27 18.95 -1.82
C LEU A 103 5.02 18.95 -2.71
N ASN A 104 4.45 17.79 -3.03
CA ASN A 104 3.21 17.73 -3.81
C ASN A 104 2.04 18.46 -3.12
N TYR A 105 1.91 18.31 -1.79
CA TYR A 105 0.92 19.06 -1.01
C TYR A 105 1.16 20.57 -1.13
N LEU A 106 2.40 21.04 -0.96
CA LEU A 106 2.76 22.44 -1.08
C LEU A 106 2.42 23.01 -2.46
N LEU A 107 2.79 22.30 -3.52
CA LEU A 107 2.50 22.69 -4.91
C LEU A 107 1.00 22.82 -5.16
N ASN A 108 0.19 21.93 -4.59
CA ASN A 108 -1.27 21.95 -4.74
C ASN A 108 -1.97 22.92 -3.81
N SER A 109 -1.37 23.30 -2.67
CA SER A 109 -2.04 24.06 -1.61
C SER A 109 -1.71 25.56 -1.62
N ASN A 110 -0.48 25.94 -1.98
CA ASN A 110 0.05 27.29 -1.89
C ASN A 110 -0.10 28.06 -3.22
N LYS A 111 -0.62 29.28 -3.11
CA LYS A 111 -0.92 30.19 -4.24
C LYS A 111 0.30 30.54 -5.08
N GLU A 112 1.49 30.57 -4.47
CA GLU A 112 2.75 30.81 -5.18
C GLU A 112 3.01 29.78 -6.30
N TYR A 113 2.52 28.55 -6.12
CA TYR A 113 2.80 27.45 -7.05
C TYR A 113 1.59 27.07 -7.92
N ASN A 114 0.37 27.16 -7.37
CA ASN A 114 -0.85 26.72 -8.07
C ASN A 114 -1.69 27.84 -8.69
N THR A 115 -1.35 29.12 -8.45
CA THR A 115 -2.13 30.28 -8.89
C THR A 115 -1.22 31.21 -9.70
N ILE A 116 -0.94 30.83 -10.94
CA ILE A 116 -0.19 31.66 -11.89
C ILE A 116 -1.18 32.22 -12.93
N PRO A 117 -1.15 33.54 -13.21
CA PRO A 117 -2.07 34.15 -14.17
C PRO A 117 -2.05 33.44 -15.52
N ASN A 118 -3.23 33.22 -16.10
CA ASN A 118 -3.47 32.56 -17.38
C ASN A 118 -3.24 31.04 -17.42
N TYR A 119 -2.87 30.41 -16.30
CA TYR A 119 -2.70 28.96 -16.23
C TYR A 119 -3.58 28.36 -15.14
N ASN A 120 -4.28 27.27 -15.46
CA ASN A 120 -5.02 26.52 -14.46
C ASN A 120 -4.08 25.66 -13.61
N THR A 121 -4.54 25.27 -12.42
CA THR A 121 -3.74 24.46 -11.49
C THR A 121 -3.26 23.15 -12.09
N SER A 122 -4.08 22.45 -12.89
CA SER A 122 -3.66 21.18 -13.51
C SER A 122 -2.44 21.38 -14.42
N THR A 123 -2.44 22.44 -15.25
CA THR A 123 -1.31 22.78 -16.12
C THR A 123 -0.04 23.04 -15.33
N LEU A 124 -0.15 23.72 -14.18
CA LEU A 124 0.99 24.03 -13.32
C LEU A 124 1.56 22.79 -12.64
N ILE A 125 0.70 21.96 -12.05
CA ILE A 125 1.13 20.71 -11.38
C ILE A 125 1.77 19.75 -12.38
N ASN A 126 1.17 19.58 -13.58
CA ASN A 126 1.74 18.74 -14.63
C ASN A 126 3.12 19.25 -15.08
N ALA A 127 3.33 20.56 -15.12
CA ALA A 127 4.65 21.11 -15.45
C ALA A 127 5.72 20.77 -14.39
N TYR A 128 5.37 20.81 -13.10
CA TYR A 128 6.28 20.36 -12.04
C TYR A 128 6.52 18.85 -12.09
N GLU A 129 5.50 18.05 -12.40
CA GLU A 129 5.62 16.60 -12.61
C GLU A 129 6.59 16.29 -13.77
N GLU A 130 6.39 16.90 -14.94
CA GLU A 130 7.27 16.72 -16.10
C GLU A 130 8.71 17.18 -15.85
N LEU A 131 8.89 18.33 -15.17
CA LEU A 131 10.21 18.81 -14.75
C LEU A 131 10.91 17.76 -13.89
N THR A 132 10.21 17.25 -12.88
CA THR A 132 10.73 16.26 -11.94
C THR A 132 11.11 14.96 -12.67
N ASN A 133 10.31 14.55 -13.66
CA ASN A 133 10.60 13.41 -14.53
C ASN A 133 11.84 13.64 -15.41
N LYS A 134 11.95 14.82 -16.03
CA LYS A 134 13.09 15.18 -16.90
C LYS A 134 14.42 15.13 -16.14
N ILE A 135 14.39 15.57 -14.88
CA ILE A 135 15.52 15.51 -13.95
C ILE A 135 15.76 14.07 -13.44
N LYS A 136 14.84 13.14 -13.70
CA LYS A 136 14.83 11.75 -13.20
C LYS A 136 14.84 11.68 -11.67
N HIS A 137 14.18 12.65 -11.01
CA HIS A 137 14.13 12.69 -9.56
C HIS A 137 13.03 11.75 -9.02
N PRO A 138 13.27 10.97 -7.94
CA PRO A 138 12.29 10.04 -7.40
C PRO A 138 10.95 10.66 -6.97
N CYS A 139 10.91 11.97 -6.73
CA CYS A 139 9.64 12.67 -6.44
C CYS A 139 8.63 12.62 -7.58
N TYR A 140 9.04 12.30 -8.81
CA TYR A 140 8.16 12.27 -9.98
C TYR A 140 6.91 11.42 -9.73
N TYR A 141 7.05 10.27 -9.05
CA TYR A 141 5.93 9.39 -8.72
C TYR A 141 4.88 10.00 -7.78
N HIS A 142 5.21 11.12 -7.11
CA HIS A 142 4.36 11.77 -6.10
C HIS A 142 3.82 13.13 -6.52
N ILE A 143 4.44 13.82 -7.49
CA ILE A 143 3.98 15.15 -7.93
C ILE A 143 2.80 14.97 -8.88
N LYS A 144 1.58 15.16 -8.38
CA LYS A 144 0.32 15.01 -9.12
C LYS A 144 -0.76 15.91 -8.55
N LYS A 145 -1.74 16.28 -9.38
CA LYS A 145 -2.89 17.07 -8.93
C LYS A 145 -3.64 16.31 -7.83
N ILE A 146 -3.82 16.93 -6.68
CA ILE A 146 -4.60 16.37 -5.57
C ILE A 146 -6.07 16.71 -5.81
N ASN A 147 -6.95 15.72 -5.66
CA ASN A 147 -8.39 15.95 -5.71
C ASN A 147 -8.81 17.02 -4.68
N GLU A 148 -9.72 17.92 -5.05
CA GLU A 148 -10.09 19.08 -4.23
C GLU A 148 -10.60 18.70 -2.84
N ASN A 149 -11.40 17.64 -2.72
CA ASN A 149 -11.90 17.18 -1.43
C ASN A 149 -10.75 16.66 -0.55
N THR A 150 -9.84 15.89 -1.15
CA THR A 150 -8.63 15.39 -0.46
C THR A 150 -7.73 16.55 -0.03
N LEU A 151 -7.46 17.51 -0.92
CA LEU A 151 -6.66 18.70 -0.63
C LEU A 151 -7.26 19.53 0.50
N ARG A 152 -8.60 19.70 0.50
CA ARG A 152 -9.32 20.38 1.58
C ARG A 152 -9.11 19.68 2.92
N LYS A 153 -9.27 18.35 2.97
CA LYS A 153 -9.00 17.58 4.20
C LYS A 153 -7.55 17.73 4.68
N LEU A 154 -6.58 17.65 3.77
CA LEU A 154 -5.16 17.84 4.10
C LEU A 154 -4.90 19.23 4.70
N LYS A 155 -5.50 20.27 4.13
CA LYS A 155 -5.39 21.64 4.65
C LYS A 155 -5.99 21.78 6.04
N GLU A 156 -7.19 21.25 6.26
CA GLU A 156 -7.85 21.32 7.56
C GLU A 156 -7.04 20.58 8.64
N ILE A 157 -6.56 19.36 8.35
CA ILE A 157 -5.72 18.59 9.29
C ILE A 157 -4.35 19.26 9.50
N ASN A 158 -3.73 19.80 8.45
CA ASN A 158 -2.48 20.57 8.62
C ASN A 158 -2.70 21.79 9.53
N ASN A 159 -3.80 22.53 9.37
CA ASN A 159 -4.15 23.65 10.24
C ASN A 159 -4.37 23.20 11.70
N MET A 160 -4.94 22.01 11.93
CA MET A 160 -5.04 21.41 13.27
C MET A 160 -3.65 21.28 13.90
N TYR A 161 -2.68 20.72 13.17
CA TYR A 161 -1.29 20.61 13.64
C TYR A 161 -0.62 21.97 13.88
N GLU A 162 -0.90 22.98 13.05
CA GLU A 162 -0.41 24.35 13.28
C GLU A 162 -0.95 24.94 14.59
N TYR A 163 -2.24 24.76 14.89
CA TYR A 163 -2.81 25.16 16.17
C TYR A 163 -2.20 24.38 17.33
N PHE A 164 -2.05 23.06 17.19
CA PHE A 164 -1.40 22.23 18.20
C PHE A 164 0.03 22.69 18.50
N ASN A 165 0.83 22.97 17.47
CA ASN A 165 2.20 23.46 17.63
C ASN A 165 2.26 24.81 18.34
N LYS A 166 1.28 25.70 18.13
CA LYS A 166 1.17 26.96 18.89
C LYS A 166 0.86 26.74 20.37
N VAL A 167 0.05 25.73 20.71
CA VAL A 167 -0.18 25.31 22.10
C VAL A 167 1.11 24.73 22.69
N LYS A 168 1.76 23.81 21.98
CA LYS A 168 3.01 23.17 22.39
C LYS A 168 4.14 24.17 22.66
N ASN A 169 4.20 25.26 21.89
CA ASN A 169 5.21 26.30 22.03
C ASN A 169 4.83 27.41 23.05
N SER A 170 3.65 27.34 23.67
CA SER A 170 3.25 28.30 24.69
C SER A 170 3.95 28.01 26.04
N SER A 171 4.18 29.05 26.84
CA SER A 171 4.72 28.89 28.20
C SER A 171 3.78 28.09 29.09
N THR A 172 4.31 27.52 30.20
CA THR A 172 3.57 26.69 31.16
C THR A 172 2.25 27.28 31.67
N SER A 173 2.06 28.60 31.66
CA SER A 173 0.75 29.24 31.80
C SER A 173 0.13 29.54 30.43
N CYS A 174 -0.78 28.69 29.97
CA CYS A 174 -1.53 28.88 28.73
C CYS A 174 -2.50 30.07 28.87
N SER A 175 -2.28 31.12 28.08
CA SER A 175 -3.13 32.33 28.03
C SER A 175 -4.40 32.11 27.20
N ASN A 176 -5.26 33.14 27.11
CA ASN A 176 -6.48 33.11 26.29
C ASN A 176 -6.22 32.72 24.82
N ASP A 177 -5.13 33.20 24.22
CA ASP A 177 -4.78 32.88 22.83
C ASP A 177 -4.37 31.41 22.68
N CYS A 178 -3.61 30.89 23.65
CA CYS A 178 -3.24 29.47 23.69
C CYS A 178 -4.49 28.58 23.81
N CYS A 179 -5.43 28.91 24.68
CA CYS A 179 -6.69 28.16 24.80
C CYS A 179 -7.57 28.27 23.55
N SER A 180 -7.54 29.41 22.86
CA SER A 180 -8.23 29.58 21.57
C SER A 180 -7.63 28.68 20.48
N HIS A 181 -6.31 28.51 20.46
CA HIS A 181 -5.64 27.53 19.58
C HIS A 181 -6.00 26.09 19.96
N ALA A 182 -5.98 25.75 21.25
CA ALA A 182 -6.38 24.42 21.72
C ALA A 182 -7.83 24.10 21.33
N SER A 183 -8.75 25.03 21.51
CA SER A 183 -10.16 24.91 21.09
C SER A 183 -10.30 24.72 19.57
N SER A 184 -9.56 25.49 18.78
CA SER A 184 -9.56 25.36 17.31
C SER A 184 -9.03 24.00 16.87
N CYS A 185 -7.97 23.52 17.53
CA CYS A 185 -7.38 22.21 17.31
C CYS A 185 -8.38 21.08 17.59
N THR A 186 -9.02 21.06 18.77
CA THR A 186 -9.97 20.00 19.14
C THR A 186 -11.18 19.98 18.21
N LYS A 187 -11.69 21.16 17.83
CA LYS A 187 -12.83 21.28 16.91
C LYS A 187 -12.56 20.63 15.56
N ILE A 188 -11.36 20.85 15.00
CA ILE A 188 -10.99 20.19 13.73
C ILE A 188 -10.85 18.68 13.95
N TYR A 189 -10.13 18.26 14.99
CA TYR A 189 -9.97 16.85 15.33
C TYR A 189 -11.31 16.10 15.42
N ASP A 190 -12.27 16.64 16.21
CA ASP A 190 -13.57 16.01 16.44
C ASP A 190 -14.40 15.89 15.15
N SER A 191 -14.25 16.85 14.23
CA SER A 191 -14.94 16.81 12.93
C SER A 191 -14.50 15.65 12.03
N TYR A 192 -13.30 15.10 12.26
CA TYR A 192 -12.74 14.02 11.47
C TYR A 192 -12.74 12.67 12.19
N ILE A 193 -12.36 12.64 13.47
CA ILE A 193 -12.18 11.38 14.22
C ILE A 193 -13.49 10.57 14.33
N THR A 194 -14.63 11.25 14.36
CA THR A 194 -15.95 10.62 14.50
C THR A 194 -16.30 9.72 13.30
N ASN A 195 -15.62 9.89 12.17
CA ASN A 195 -15.75 9.02 10.99
C ASN A 195 -14.60 8.01 10.87
N CYS A 196 -13.64 8.02 11.78
CA CYS A 196 -12.55 7.06 11.84
C CYS A 196 -12.90 5.86 12.71
N SER A 197 -12.40 4.69 12.32
CA SER A 197 -12.41 3.47 13.13
C SER A 197 -11.00 3.10 13.58
N VAL A 198 -10.89 2.33 14.66
CA VAL A 198 -9.60 1.84 15.19
C VAL A 198 -8.83 1.00 14.16
N ASP A 199 -9.56 0.26 13.31
CA ASP A 199 -9.03 -0.61 12.25
C ASP A 199 -8.98 0.09 10.88
N SER A 200 -9.12 1.41 10.84
CA SER A 200 -9.16 2.16 9.59
C SER A 200 -7.86 2.01 8.80
N THR A 201 -7.98 1.63 7.53
CA THR A 201 -6.87 1.66 6.58
C THR A 201 -6.62 3.06 6.02
N ASP A 202 -7.44 4.06 6.39
CA ASP A 202 -7.22 5.45 6.01
C ASP A 202 -6.05 6.02 6.83
N HIS A 203 -4.97 6.37 6.14
CA HIS A 203 -3.80 6.97 6.78
C HIS A 203 -4.08 8.28 7.50
N LEU A 204 -5.07 9.07 7.07
CA LEU A 204 -5.48 10.27 7.80
C LEU A 204 -6.10 9.89 9.14
N CYS A 205 -6.90 8.82 9.18
CA CYS A 205 -7.43 8.32 10.44
C CYS A 205 -6.31 7.82 11.34
N ASN A 206 -5.35 7.07 10.81
CA ASN A 206 -4.20 6.61 11.59
C ASN A 206 -3.38 7.78 12.16
N GLU A 207 -3.17 8.84 11.37
CA GLU A 207 -2.53 10.06 11.86
C GLU A 207 -3.32 10.72 13.00
N LEU A 208 -4.65 10.79 12.91
CA LEU A 208 -5.49 11.34 13.98
C LEU A 208 -5.49 10.47 15.24
N VAL A 209 -5.47 9.14 15.09
CA VAL A 209 -5.35 8.21 16.22
C VAL A 209 -4.03 8.42 16.95
N ASN A 210 -2.93 8.58 16.22
CA ASN A 210 -1.62 8.88 16.81
C ASN A 210 -1.60 10.27 17.48
N PHE A 211 -2.18 11.27 16.81
CA PHE A 211 -2.27 12.65 17.30
C PHE A 211 -2.94 12.73 18.67
N LYS A 212 -3.99 11.92 18.92
CA LYS A 212 -4.68 11.88 20.20
C LYS A 212 -3.73 11.67 21.37
N SER A 213 -2.80 10.73 21.26
CA SER A 213 -1.85 10.45 22.33
C SER A 213 -0.95 11.66 22.61
N GLU A 214 -0.49 12.36 21.57
CA GLU A 214 0.35 13.55 21.73
C GLU A 214 -0.41 14.69 22.39
N TYR A 215 -1.65 14.93 21.95
CA TYR A 215 -2.51 15.97 22.49
C TYR A 215 -2.84 15.73 23.97
N ASP A 216 -3.33 14.53 24.30
CA ASP A 216 -3.75 14.20 25.66
C ASP A 216 -2.60 14.34 26.65
N ASN A 217 -1.39 13.95 26.25
CA ASN A 217 -0.19 14.11 27.07
C ASN A 217 0.17 15.58 27.29
N LEU A 218 0.14 16.42 26.24
CA LEU A 218 0.43 17.85 26.36
C LEU A 218 -0.61 18.56 27.26
N MET A 219 -1.88 18.22 27.10
CA MET A 219 -2.97 18.93 27.78
C MET A 219 -3.18 18.53 29.23
N GLN A 220 -2.51 17.47 29.74
CA GLN A 220 -2.53 17.12 31.16
C GLN A 220 -2.08 18.27 32.07
N SER A 221 -1.07 19.03 31.64
CA SER A 221 -0.51 20.16 32.39
C SER A 221 -1.06 21.53 31.95
N ILE A 222 -2.00 21.57 31.00
CA ILE A 222 -2.57 22.81 30.46
C ILE A 222 -4.03 22.95 30.92
N GLU A 223 -4.39 24.11 31.45
CA GLU A 223 -5.74 24.43 31.86
C GLU A 223 -6.39 25.44 30.91
N CYS A 224 -7.43 24.98 30.21
CA CYS A 224 -8.24 25.80 29.32
C CYS A 224 -9.71 25.55 29.60
N GLN A 225 -10.42 26.58 30.07
CA GLN A 225 -11.85 26.47 30.33
C GLN A 225 -12.61 26.14 29.04
N GLY A 226 -13.40 25.06 29.06
CA GLY A 226 -14.21 24.63 27.91
C GLY A 226 -13.46 23.87 26.81
N VAL A 227 -12.18 23.55 27.00
CA VAL A 227 -11.41 22.68 26.08
C VAL A 227 -11.15 21.34 26.77
N SER A 228 -11.49 20.24 26.11
CA SER A 228 -11.24 18.91 26.68
C SER A 228 -9.76 18.60 26.73
N ARG A 229 -9.27 18.09 27.87
CA ARG A 229 -7.89 17.59 27.99
C ARG A 229 -7.70 16.21 27.37
N ILE A 230 -8.79 15.46 27.20
CA ILE A 230 -8.79 14.12 26.62
C ILE A 230 -9.67 14.15 25.37
N LEU A 231 -9.09 13.84 24.22
CA LEU A 231 -9.81 13.87 22.96
C LEU A 231 -10.77 12.68 22.80
N THR A 232 -11.76 12.85 21.94
CA THR A 232 -12.67 11.77 21.55
C THR A 232 -11.87 10.61 20.90
N PRO A 233 -12.05 9.35 21.32
CA PRO A 233 -11.43 8.21 20.64
C PRO A 233 -12.09 7.93 19.28
N PRO A 234 -11.40 7.24 18.35
CA PRO A 234 -12.03 6.71 17.13
C PRO A 234 -13.12 5.67 17.47
N LYS A 235 -14.00 5.38 16.52
CA LYS A 235 -15.04 4.35 16.69
C LYS A 235 -14.40 2.96 16.87
N GLU A 236 -14.84 2.25 17.91
CA GLU A 236 -14.58 0.82 18.03
C GLU A 236 -15.51 0.05 17.09
N HIS A 237 -14.96 -0.75 16.18
CA HIS A 237 -15.73 -1.73 15.43
C HIS A 237 -15.61 -3.10 16.12
N TYR A 238 -16.69 -3.55 16.76
CA TYR A 238 -16.90 -4.99 16.95
C TYR A 238 -17.24 -5.56 15.57
N SER A 239 -16.26 -6.20 14.94
CA SER A 239 -16.20 -6.35 13.49
C SER A 239 -16.90 -7.62 12.98
N SER A 240 -18.01 -7.47 12.24
CA SER A 240 -18.50 -8.49 11.29
C SER A 240 -17.44 -8.83 10.22
N ILE A 241 -16.46 -7.93 10.01
CA ILE A 241 -15.31 -8.12 9.11
C ILE A 241 -14.34 -9.19 9.65
N THR A 242 -14.19 -9.32 10.97
CA THR A 242 -13.34 -10.37 11.59
C THR A 242 -13.89 -11.77 11.32
N ILE A 243 -15.20 -11.91 11.10
CA ILE A 243 -15.85 -13.19 10.73
C ILE A 243 -15.75 -13.42 9.21
N LEU A 244 -15.76 -12.36 8.41
CA LEU A 244 -15.75 -12.45 6.94
C LEU A 244 -14.38 -12.84 6.39
N ILE A 245 -13.28 -12.42 7.01
CA ILE A 245 -11.91 -12.72 6.56
C ILE A 245 -11.64 -14.23 6.53
N PRO A 246 -11.90 -15.01 7.62
CA PRO A 246 -11.79 -16.47 7.58
C PRO A 246 -12.65 -17.10 6.48
N LEU A 247 -13.89 -16.61 6.30
CA LEU A 247 -14.83 -17.14 5.31
C LEU A 247 -14.32 -16.93 3.87
N ILE A 248 -13.80 -15.74 3.56
CA ILE A 248 -13.24 -15.43 2.24
C ILE A 248 -11.98 -16.26 1.98
N ILE A 249 -11.10 -16.42 2.97
CA ILE A 249 -9.89 -17.24 2.84
C ILE A 249 -10.27 -18.71 2.54
N ILE A 250 -11.23 -19.27 3.27
CA ILE A 250 -11.74 -20.64 3.03
C ILE A 250 -12.30 -20.77 1.62
N LEU A 251 -13.08 -19.78 1.16
CA LEU A 251 -13.63 -19.74 -0.20
C LEU A 251 -12.54 -19.72 -1.27
N VAL A 252 -11.53 -18.86 -1.12
CA VAL A 252 -10.41 -18.74 -2.07
C VAL A 252 -9.60 -20.03 -2.12
N ILE A 253 -9.30 -20.64 -0.97
CA ILE A 253 -8.59 -21.94 -0.89
C ILE A 253 -9.40 -23.04 -1.56
N SER A 254 -10.72 -23.07 -1.34
CA SER A 254 -11.60 -24.08 -1.92
C SER A 254 -11.66 -23.97 -3.45
N ILE A 255 -11.81 -22.75 -3.97
CA ILE A 255 -11.85 -22.49 -5.42
C ILE A 255 -10.51 -22.81 -6.07
N SER A 256 -9.41 -22.34 -5.49
CA SER A 256 -8.06 -22.62 -6.02
C SER A 256 -7.76 -24.12 -6.00
N SER A 257 -8.08 -24.84 -4.93
CA SER A 257 -7.93 -26.31 -4.85
C SER A 257 -8.72 -27.03 -5.95
N PHE A 258 -9.94 -26.58 -6.25
CA PHE A 258 -10.76 -27.13 -7.33
C PHE A 258 -10.14 -26.90 -8.72
N ILE A 259 -9.61 -25.69 -8.96
CA ILE A 259 -8.93 -25.35 -10.22
C ILE A 259 -7.65 -26.19 -10.38
N PHE A 260 -6.82 -26.30 -9.34
CA PHE A 260 -5.62 -27.15 -9.37
C PHE A 260 -5.95 -28.62 -9.62
N TYR A 261 -6.99 -29.14 -8.96
CA TYR A 261 -7.44 -30.52 -9.17
C TYR A 261 -7.87 -30.77 -10.63
N LYS A 262 -8.58 -29.82 -11.25
CA LYS A 262 -9.15 -29.99 -12.60
C LYS A 262 -8.17 -29.67 -13.73
N PHE A 263 -7.27 -28.70 -13.56
CA PHE A 263 -6.47 -28.12 -14.64
C PHE A 263 -4.96 -28.35 -14.51
N THR A 264 -4.47 -28.95 -13.42
CA THR A 264 -3.05 -29.35 -13.27
C THR A 264 -2.92 -30.87 -13.40
N PRO A 265 -1.87 -31.44 -14.02
CA PRO A 265 -1.71 -32.90 -14.19
C PRO A 265 -1.60 -33.69 -12.86
N LEU A 266 -1.57 -32.98 -11.72
CA LEU A 266 -1.73 -33.51 -10.37
C LEU A 266 -3.06 -34.25 -10.17
N GLY A 267 -4.16 -33.86 -10.83
CA GLY A 267 -5.43 -34.57 -10.72
C GLY A 267 -5.36 -36.02 -11.24
N SER A 268 -4.71 -36.21 -12.39
CA SER A 268 -4.43 -37.54 -12.94
C SER A 268 -3.44 -38.32 -12.08
N TRP A 269 -2.39 -37.67 -11.56
CA TRP A 269 -1.42 -38.30 -10.66
C TRP A 269 -2.03 -38.76 -9.34
N LEU A 270 -2.89 -37.94 -8.71
CA LEU A 270 -3.60 -38.29 -7.47
C LEU A 270 -4.61 -39.42 -7.72
N ASN A 271 -5.35 -39.40 -8.84
CA ASN A 271 -6.25 -40.48 -9.20
C ASN A 271 -5.51 -41.81 -9.44
N LEU A 272 -4.31 -41.76 -10.03
CA LEU A 272 -3.45 -42.94 -10.17
C LEU A 272 -2.97 -43.47 -8.82
N GLN A 273 -2.57 -42.58 -7.89
CA GLN A 273 -2.18 -42.97 -6.53
C GLN A 273 -3.34 -43.60 -5.75
N ILE A 274 -4.56 -43.03 -5.86
CA ILE A 274 -5.77 -43.57 -5.22
C ILE A 274 -6.13 -44.95 -5.81
N SER A 275 -6.05 -45.10 -7.14
CA SER A 275 -6.27 -46.38 -7.82
C SER A 275 -5.23 -47.44 -7.42
N ASN A 276 -3.96 -47.06 -7.30
CA ASN A 276 -2.90 -47.96 -6.86
C ASN A 276 -3.09 -48.41 -5.41
N LYS A 277 -3.47 -47.51 -4.50
CA LYS A 277 -3.80 -47.88 -3.11
C LYS A 277 -5.04 -48.78 -3.02
N LYS A 278 -6.07 -48.53 -3.86
CA LYS A 278 -7.28 -49.37 -3.93
C LYS A 278 -6.97 -50.77 -4.48
N LYS A 279 -6.07 -50.89 -5.46
CA LYS A 279 -5.56 -52.18 -5.96
C LYS A 279 -4.80 -52.94 -4.88
N ILE A 280 -3.88 -52.28 -4.15
CA ILE A 280 -3.14 -52.89 -3.04
C ILE A 280 -4.10 -53.38 -1.95
N TRP A 281 -5.12 -52.59 -1.59
CA TRP A 281 -6.13 -53.00 -0.61
C TRP A 281 -6.94 -54.21 -1.08
N ASN A 282 -7.35 -54.24 -2.35
CA ASN A 282 -8.01 -55.41 -2.94
C ASN A 282 -7.10 -56.65 -2.96
N TYR A 283 -5.80 -56.51 -3.26
CA TYR A 283 -4.84 -57.62 -3.18
C TYR A 283 -4.70 -58.14 -1.75
N LEU A 284 -4.52 -57.27 -0.76
CA LEU A 284 -4.45 -57.67 0.66
C LEU A 284 -5.74 -58.36 1.14
N GLN A 285 -6.89 -57.96 0.61
CA GLN A 285 -8.18 -58.60 0.91
C GLN A 285 -8.34 -59.96 0.20
N ILE A 286 -7.76 -60.13 -0.99
CA ILE A 286 -7.72 -61.41 -1.75
C ILE A 286 -6.63 -62.37 -1.23
N GLU A 287 -5.57 -61.88 -0.59
CA GLU A 287 -4.51 -62.70 0.02
C GLU A 287 -4.89 -63.21 1.42
N SER A 288 -5.82 -62.53 2.10
CA SER A 288 -6.32 -62.94 3.42
C SER A 288 -6.94 -64.35 3.49
N PRO A 289 -7.59 -64.92 2.45
CA PRO A 289 -8.10 -66.30 2.46
C PRO A 289 -7.04 -67.35 2.05
N LEU A 290 -5.93 -66.97 1.41
CA LEU A 290 -4.96 -67.93 0.83
C LEU A 290 -3.86 -68.39 1.82
N LEU A 291 -3.70 -67.72 2.96
CA LEU A 291 -2.86 -68.19 4.06
C LEU A 291 -3.54 -69.24 4.97
N TYR A 292 -4.78 -69.64 4.65
CA TYR A 292 -5.52 -70.66 5.39
C TYR A 292 -5.77 -71.94 4.57
N SER A 293 -4.74 -72.45 3.88
CA SER A 293 -4.80 -73.83 3.37
C SER A 293 -3.44 -74.54 3.49
N SER A 294 -3.12 -74.97 4.71
CA SER A 294 -2.12 -76.01 4.93
C SER A 294 -2.45 -76.76 6.23
N ASN A 295 -2.80 -78.03 6.05
CA ASN A 295 -3.01 -79.10 7.04
C ASN A 295 -4.42 -79.26 7.64
N SER A 296 -5.34 -79.73 6.79
CA SER A 296 -6.29 -80.77 7.22
C SER A 296 -6.08 -82.01 6.36
N GLY A 297 -5.90 -83.16 7.01
CA GLY A 297 -5.82 -84.43 6.29
C GLY A 297 -5.32 -85.61 7.12
N LYS A 298 -6.16 -86.14 8.02
CA LYS A 298 -6.17 -87.59 8.24
C LYS A 298 -7.16 -88.19 7.23
N LEU A 299 -6.63 -89.03 6.34
CA LEU A 299 -7.31 -89.78 5.28
C LEU A 299 -7.90 -91.10 5.82
N PRO A 300 -9.02 -91.61 5.25
CA PRO A 300 -8.99 -92.96 4.67
C PRO A 300 -9.89 -93.06 3.41
N SER A 301 -9.80 -94.01 2.47
CA SER A 301 -8.99 -95.21 2.25
C SER A 301 -9.21 -95.67 0.80
N HIS A 302 -8.22 -96.39 0.24
CA HIS A 302 -8.29 -97.24 -0.96
C HIS A 302 -8.59 -96.60 -2.32
N ILE A 303 -7.91 -96.92 -3.43
CA ILE A 303 -6.60 -97.49 -3.76
C ILE A 303 -6.50 -97.20 -5.28
N ASN A 304 -5.34 -96.72 -5.74
CA ASN A 304 -4.83 -96.66 -7.12
C ASN A 304 -5.65 -95.82 -8.13
N THR A 305 -5.07 -94.92 -8.94
CA THR A 305 -3.80 -95.02 -9.66
C THR A 305 -3.44 -93.61 -10.16
N PHE A 306 -2.18 -93.19 -10.03
CA PHE A 306 -1.64 -92.10 -10.83
C PHE A 306 -1.35 -92.60 -12.24
N ASN A 307 -1.66 -91.80 -13.26
CA ASN A 307 -0.98 -91.84 -14.54
C ASN A 307 -0.79 -90.41 -15.04
N ILE A 308 0.30 -89.77 -14.61
CA ILE A 308 0.99 -88.80 -15.46
C ILE A 308 2.46 -89.18 -15.41
N GLU A 309 2.91 -89.69 -16.54
CA GLU A 309 4.25 -90.18 -16.82
C GLU A 309 5.24 -89.01 -16.84
N TYR A 310 6.31 -89.13 -16.07
CA TYR A 310 7.40 -88.16 -16.04
C TYR A 310 8.45 -88.60 -17.06
N GLN A 311 8.50 -87.95 -18.22
CA GLN A 311 9.67 -88.01 -19.08
C GLN A 311 10.54 -86.78 -18.86
N SER A 312 11.52 -86.96 -17.98
CA SER A 312 12.76 -86.18 -18.02
C SER A 312 13.56 -86.65 -19.23
N ASN A 313 14.04 -85.72 -20.05
CA ASN A 313 15.31 -85.96 -20.72
C ASN A 313 16.26 -84.79 -20.48
N ARG A 314 17.43 -85.19 -19.99
CA ARG A 314 18.62 -84.43 -19.64
C ARG A 314 19.18 -83.68 -20.85
N ASN A 315 19.83 -82.56 -20.53
CA ASN A 315 20.91 -82.00 -21.34
C ASN A 315 21.98 -83.07 -21.61
N GLN A 316 22.40 -83.15 -22.87
CA GLN A 316 23.81 -83.14 -23.21
C GLN A 316 24.06 -82.07 -24.26
#